data_AF-A0A0F8Y3T5-F1
#
_entry.id   AF-A0A0F8Y3T5-F1
#
_cell.length_a   1.000
_cell.length_b   1.000
_cell.length_c   1.000
_cell.angle_alpha   90.00
_cell.angle_beta   90.00
_cell.angle_gamma   90.00
#
_symmetry.space_group_name_H-M   'P 1'
#
loop_
_entity.id
_entity.type
_entity.pdbx_description
1 polymer ?
#
loop_
_entity_poly.entity_id
_entity_poly.type
_entity_poly.pdbx_seq_one_letter_code
_entity_poly.pdbx_strand_id
1 'polypeptide(L)'
;VATLACLMLVPVILAKENWDDHDRSDRYTTRDFAYNYLASCAPNSILFTNGDNDTFPLWYLQEVEGVRTDVRVVNLSYLGADWYIQQVSRKAYDSDGVPFAMTLDQYRTGKRDFVYLVNRIDDYVDLGEAMAFLRSEDPRTKSLGNNRDRIDYIPASKFIIPIDSSHIIETGTVRPELAELIEPAIRWEITSSSIRKNEMMVLDLLDNNNWERPVYYAVTVSRDLYMNLQDYFQLQGLAYRVVPIKHTSVQGQLGSVDIDILFDNMVNKFRWGGISDPSVYLDENIKRMLINFRNNFGRLASECLVQGDTVKAKVALDRCMEVIPREAAPFDYFMIPIIEAYYRLGETELANSFLSELSDITEEDLRYFISFDRKHNALLDYDKQIRMHTMQE
;
A
#
# COMPACT_ATOMS: atom_id res chain seq x y z
N VAL A 1 3.19 33.67 47.65
CA VAL A 1 4.27 32.65 47.76
C VAL A 1 3.84 31.33 47.15
N ALA A 2 2.78 30.67 47.64
CA ALA A 2 2.32 29.38 47.09
C ALA A 2 2.03 29.40 45.57
N THR A 3 1.33 30.44 45.07
CA THR A 3 1.05 30.57 43.62
C THR A 3 2.33 30.67 42.77
N LEU A 4 3.31 31.47 43.22
CA LEU A 4 4.61 31.60 42.54
C LEU A 4 5.43 30.31 42.59
N ALA A 5 5.38 29.59 43.71
CA ALA A 5 6.02 28.29 43.84
C ALA A 5 5.38 27.26 42.90
N CYS A 6 4.05 27.18 42.84
CA CYS A 6 3.36 26.27 41.92
C CYS A 6 3.61 26.61 40.44
N LEU A 7 3.64 27.89 40.08
CA LEU A 7 3.93 28.33 38.70
C LEU A 7 5.36 27.99 38.23
N MET A 8 6.30 27.77 39.15
CA MET A 8 7.67 27.34 38.82
C MET A 8 7.83 25.83 38.95
N LEU A 9 7.39 25.24 40.06
CA LEU A 9 7.62 23.83 40.36
C LEU A 9 6.85 22.90 39.44
N VAL A 10 5.60 23.23 39.09
CA VAL A 10 4.78 22.36 38.23
C VAL A 10 5.37 22.26 36.82
N PRO A 11 5.67 23.36 36.10
CA PRO A 11 6.28 23.26 34.78
C PRO A 11 7.68 22.64 34.79
N VAL A 12 8.49 22.87 35.83
CA VAL A 12 9.84 22.27 35.93
C VAL A 12 9.77 20.76 36.11
N ILE A 13 8.86 20.27 36.97
CA ILE A 13 8.65 18.83 37.14
C ILE A 13 8.11 18.23 35.84
N LEU A 14 7.11 18.88 35.22
CA LEU A 14 6.57 18.40 33.93
C LEU A 14 7.64 18.38 32.84
N ALA A 15 8.48 19.40 32.73
CA ALA A 15 9.56 19.43 31.75
C ALA A 15 10.59 18.34 32.06
N LYS A 16 11.01 18.17 33.32
CA LYS A 16 12.03 17.17 33.68
C LYS A 16 11.57 15.73 33.45
N GLU A 17 10.35 15.41 33.89
CA GLU A 17 9.83 14.04 33.85
C GLU A 17 9.30 13.65 32.46
N ASN A 18 9.11 14.61 31.54
CA ASN A 18 8.58 14.34 30.20
C ASN A 18 9.46 14.91 29.08
N TRP A 19 10.72 15.28 29.33
CA TRP A 19 11.57 15.84 28.27
C TRP A 19 11.97 14.75 27.27
N ASP A 20 12.38 13.59 27.77
CA ASP A 20 12.85 12.45 26.99
C ASP A 20 11.74 11.80 26.15
N ASP A 21 10.52 11.69 26.70
CA ASP A 21 9.37 11.12 25.99
C ASP A 21 8.63 12.14 25.10
N HIS A 22 8.91 13.45 25.20
CA HIS A 22 8.41 14.50 24.30
C HIS A 22 9.45 15.03 23.31
N ASP A 23 10.73 14.69 23.47
CA ASP A 23 11.75 15.04 22.49
C ASP A 23 11.46 14.32 21.15
N ARG A 24 11.45 15.09 20.08
CA ARG A 24 11.25 14.62 18.70
C ARG A 24 12.43 15.02 17.81
N SER A 25 13.53 15.44 18.41
CA SER A 25 14.78 15.72 17.71
C SER A 25 15.19 14.50 16.89
N ASP A 26 15.72 14.77 15.70
CA ASP A 26 16.23 13.76 14.76
C ASP A 26 15.24 12.67 14.29
N ARG A 27 13.95 12.85 14.62
CA ARG A 27 12.87 11.96 14.18
C ARG A 27 12.43 12.31 12.75
N TYR A 28 13.11 11.74 11.76
CA TYR A 28 12.83 11.96 10.33
C TYR A 28 12.07 10.81 9.64
N THR A 29 11.63 9.80 10.39
CA THR A 29 10.97 8.59 9.86
C THR A 29 9.79 8.88 8.94
N THR A 30 8.87 9.77 9.34
CA THR A 30 7.69 10.13 8.52
C THR A 30 8.09 10.70 7.16
N ARG A 31 9.08 11.60 7.15
CA ARG A 31 9.62 12.22 5.94
C ARG A 31 10.31 11.17 5.06
N ASP A 32 11.16 10.35 5.65
CA ASP A 32 11.93 9.35 4.91
C ASP A 32 11.07 8.19 4.39
N PHE A 33 9.99 7.82 5.09
CA PHE A 33 9.01 6.86 4.58
C PHE A 33 8.25 7.41 3.38
N ALA A 34 7.85 8.69 3.41
CA ALA A 34 7.28 9.36 2.25
C ALA A 34 8.25 9.34 1.06
N TYR A 35 9.54 9.56 1.32
CA TYR A 35 10.57 9.46 0.29
C TYR A 35 10.62 8.03 -0.29
N ASN A 36 10.53 7.00 0.56
CA ASN A 36 10.56 5.60 0.14
C ASN A 36 9.35 5.21 -0.71
N TYR A 37 8.15 5.71 -0.39
CA TYR A 37 6.97 5.54 -1.26
C TYR A 37 7.22 6.13 -2.66
N LEU A 38 7.71 7.37 -2.73
CA LEU A 38 8.03 8.01 -4.01
C LEU A 38 9.16 7.27 -4.75
N ALA A 39 10.22 6.87 -4.04
CA ALA A 39 11.35 6.13 -4.59
C ALA A 39 10.94 4.75 -5.14
N SER A 40 9.88 4.15 -4.60
CA SER A 40 9.31 2.88 -5.11
C SER A 40 8.67 3.03 -6.49
N CYS A 41 8.29 4.25 -6.86
CA CYS A 41 7.53 4.50 -8.08
C CYS A 41 8.45 4.83 -9.27
N ALA A 42 8.16 4.24 -10.43
CA ALA A 42 8.75 4.64 -11.71
C ALA A 42 8.46 6.12 -12.06
N PRO A 43 9.22 6.76 -12.97
CA PRO A 43 9.00 8.14 -13.38
C PRO A 43 7.58 8.40 -13.93
N ASN A 44 7.05 9.61 -13.69
CA ASN A 44 5.74 10.09 -14.17
C ASN A 44 4.53 9.23 -13.75
N SER A 45 4.67 8.45 -12.68
CA SER A 45 3.65 7.53 -12.22
C SER A 45 2.47 8.23 -11.54
N ILE A 46 1.40 7.46 -11.33
CA ILE A 46 0.27 7.79 -10.47
C ILE A 46 0.33 6.85 -9.28
N LEU A 47 0.37 7.40 -8.06
CA LEU A 47 0.41 6.65 -6.81
C LEU A 47 -0.91 6.86 -6.05
N PHE A 48 -1.71 5.81 -5.94
CA PHE A 48 -2.90 5.80 -5.11
C PHE A 48 -2.56 5.60 -3.64
N THR A 49 -3.12 6.46 -2.81
CA THR A 49 -3.06 6.40 -1.34
C THR A 49 -4.48 6.37 -0.78
N ASN A 50 -4.64 6.10 0.52
CA ASN A 50 -5.97 6.08 1.13
C ASN A 50 -6.07 6.88 2.44
N GLY A 51 -4.97 7.03 3.19
CA GLY A 51 -4.98 7.63 4.51
C GLY A 51 -4.29 8.99 4.59
N ASP A 52 -4.27 9.55 5.78
CA ASP A 52 -3.54 10.79 6.06
C ASP A 52 -2.04 10.52 6.30
N ASN A 53 -1.73 9.35 6.89
CA ASN A 53 -0.37 8.93 7.28
C ASN A 53 0.55 8.64 6.09
N ASP A 54 0.01 8.33 4.91
CA ASP A 54 0.75 8.23 3.65
C ASP A 54 0.64 9.54 2.85
N THR A 55 -0.57 10.06 2.65
CA THR A 55 -0.83 11.21 1.76
C THR A 55 -0.16 12.52 2.19
N PHE A 56 -0.29 12.92 3.47
CA PHE A 56 0.21 14.25 3.87
C PHE A 56 1.74 14.33 3.90
N PRO A 57 2.48 13.33 4.39
CA PRO A 57 3.93 13.31 4.25
C PRO A 57 4.40 13.33 2.79
N LEU A 58 3.70 12.64 1.90
CA LEU A 58 3.97 12.65 0.46
C LEU A 58 3.80 14.04 -0.15
N TRP A 59 2.67 14.70 0.12
CA TRP A 59 2.45 16.07 -0.33
C TRP A 59 3.45 17.05 0.27
N TYR A 60 3.80 16.91 1.56
CA TYR A 60 4.86 17.71 2.17
C TYR A 60 6.17 17.61 1.38
N LEU A 61 6.62 16.40 1.05
CA LEU A 61 7.85 16.21 0.28
C LEU A 61 7.78 16.84 -1.11
N GLN A 62 6.63 16.79 -1.78
CA GLN A 62 6.49 17.35 -3.12
C GLN A 62 6.38 18.88 -3.09
N GLU A 63 5.53 19.42 -2.22
CA GLU A 63 5.18 20.84 -2.18
C GLU A 63 6.25 21.70 -1.48
N VAL A 64 6.97 21.12 -0.50
CA VAL A 64 7.97 21.85 0.31
C VAL A 64 9.39 21.46 -0.05
N GLU A 65 9.68 20.16 -0.19
CA GLU A 65 11.05 19.69 -0.45
C GLU A 65 11.36 19.47 -1.95
N GLY A 66 10.36 19.54 -2.84
CA GLY A 66 10.55 19.37 -4.28
C GLY A 66 11.00 17.97 -4.69
N VAL A 67 10.67 16.93 -3.91
CA VAL A 67 11.08 15.55 -4.19
C VAL A 67 10.05 14.86 -5.09
N ARG A 68 10.51 14.29 -6.22
CA ARG A 68 9.68 13.46 -7.12
C ARG A 68 8.36 14.14 -7.49
N THR A 69 8.44 15.41 -7.89
CA THR A 69 7.34 16.24 -8.39
C THR A 69 6.73 15.72 -9.71
N ASP A 70 7.32 14.69 -10.31
CA ASP A 70 6.81 13.93 -11.45
C ASP A 70 5.70 12.92 -11.07
N VAL A 71 5.71 12.41 -9.83
CA VAL A 71 4.72 11.43 -9.35
C VAL A 71 3.42 12.13 -8.98
N ARG A 72 2.28 11.63 -9.46
CA ARG A 72 0.96 12.14 -9.05
C ARG A 72 0.41 11.33 -7.88
N VAL A 73 0.42 11.91 -6.69
CA VAL A 73 -0.18 11.30 -5.48
C VAL A 73 -1.69 11.56 -5.47
N VAL A 74 -2.48 10.49 -5.50
CA VAL A 74 -3.95 10.52 -5.56
C VAL A 74 -4.55 9.80 -4.37
N ASN A 75 -5.15 10.55 -3.44
CA ASN A 75 -5.84 9.97 -2.30
C ASN A 75 -7.24 9.49 -2.71
N LEU A 76 -7.49 8.19 -2.62
CA LEU A 76 -8.74 7.53 -2.98
C LEU A 76 -9.94 7.95 -2.12
N SER A 77 -9.70 8.40 -0.88
CA SER A 77 -10.74 8.94 0.01
C SER A 77 -11.23 10.31 -0.47
N TYR A 78 -10.39 11.08 -1.18
CA TYR A 78 -10.77 12.35 -1.80
C TYR A 78 -11.21 12.21 -3.25
N LEU A 79 -10.86 11.10 -3.93
CA LEU A 79 -11.20 10.85 -5.35
C LEU A 79 -12.71 10.66 -5.63
N GLY A 80 -13.59 10.88 -4.65
CA GLY A 80 -15.02 11.05 -4.85
C GLY A 80 -15.48 12.51 -4.90
N ALA A 81 -14.61 13.47 -4.60
CA ALA A 81 -14.97 14.88 -4.58
C ALA A 81 -14.69 15.55 -5.93
N ASP A 82 -15.65 16.30 -6.45
CA ASP A 82 -15.56 16.95 -7.76
C ASP A 82 -14.43 17.99 -7.86
N TRP A 83 -14.15 18.71 -6.78
CA TRP A 83 -13.01 19.62 -6.69
C TRP A 83 -11.68 18.87 -6.76
N TYR A 84 -11.59 17.68 -6.14
CA TYR A 84 -10.35 16.91 -6.09
C TYR A 84 -10.07 16.21 -7.42
N ILE A 85 -11.11 15.65 -8.06
CA ILE A 85 -11.02 15.11 -9.42
C ILE A 85 -10.49 16.21 -10.37
N GLN A 86 -11.08 17.41 -10.33
CA GLN A 86 -10.59 18.54 -11.13
C GLN A 86 -9.15 18.95 -10.80
N GLN A 87 -8.74 18.87 -9.54
CA GLN A 87 -7.40 19.23 -9.11
C GLN A 87 -6.37 18.25 -9.69
N VAL A 88 -6.59 16.94 -9.56
CA VAL A 88 -5.63 15.93 -10.04
C VAL A 88 -5.63 15.80 -11.56
N SER A 89 -6.70 16.21 -12.25
CA SER A 89 -6.72 16.30 -13.73
C SER A 89 -5.85 17.42 -14.31
N ARG A 90 -5.34 18.35 -13.49
CA ARG A 90 -4.47 19.44 -13.95
C ARG A 90 -3.00 19.07 -13.79
N LYS A 91 -2.16 19.57 -14.70
CA LYS A 91 -0.71 19.51 -14.51
C LYS A 91 -0.34 20.25 -13.23
N ALA A 92 0.55 19.67 -12.43
CA ALA A 92 1.14 20.32 -11.27
C ALA A 92 2.62 19.94 -11.22
N TYR A 93 3.48 20.97 -11.16
CA TYR A 93 4.93 20.81 -11.29
C TYR A 93 5.28 20.02 -12.57
N ASP A 94 6.08 18.97 -12.44
CA ASP A 94 6.50 18.11 -13.55
C ASP A 94 5.46 17.04 -13.90
N SER A 95 4.55 16.73 -12.97
CA SER A 95 3.53 15.69 -13.15
C SER A 95 2.36 16.18 -14.00
N ASP A 96 2.09 15.48 -15.10
CA ASP A 96 0.91 15.72 -15.92
C ASP A 96 -0.38 15.42 -15.17
N GLY A 97 -1.49 15.93 -15.70
CA GLY A 97 -2.82 15.64 -15.20
C GLY A 97 -3.14 14.15 -15.29
N VAL A 98 -3.96 13.66 -14.38
CA VAL A 98 -4.52 12.31 -14.49
C VAL A 98 -5.43 12.24 -15.72
N PRO A 99 -5.26 11.25 -16.62
CA PRO A 99 -5.95 11.22 -17.92
C PRO A 99 -7.39 10.71 -17.77
N PHE A 100 -8.25 11.47 -17.09
CA PHE A 100 -9.68 11.16 -17.03
C PHE A 100 -10.39 11.61 -18.31
N ALA A 101 -11.25 10.74 -18.85
CA ALA A 101 -12.17 11.07 -19.94
C ALA A 101 -13.49 11.65 -19.42
N MET A 102 -13.86 11.39 -18.16
CA MET A 102 -15.06 11.99 -17.59
C MET A 102 -14.94 13.51 -17.46
N THR A 103 -16.01 14.20 -17.86
CA THR A 103 -16.16 15.66 -17.76
C THR A 103 -16.78 16.06 -16.42
N LEU A 104 -16.60 17.32 -16.00
CA LEU A 104 -17.13 17.83 -14.73
C LEU A 104 -18.65 17.58 -14.57
N ASP A 105 -19.44 17.77 -15.63
CA ASP A 105 -20.88 17.52 -15.56
C ASP A 105 -21.25 16.05 -15.33
N GLN A 106 -20.33 15.12 -15.62
CA GLN A 106 -20.54 13.70 -15.41
C GLN A 106 -20.23 13.23 -13.98
N TYR A 107 -19.36 13.95 -13.24
CA TYR A 107 -18.94 13.57 -11.88
C TYR A 107 -19.20 14.63 -10.80
N ARG A 108 -19.76 15.81 -11.13
CA ARG A 108 -20.09 16.83 -10.12
C ARG A 108 -20.97 16.26 -9.00
N THR A 109 -20.92 16.87 -7.83
CA THR A 109 -21.72 16.44 -6.67
C THR A 109 -23.19 16.14 -7.05
N GLY A 110 -23.70 14.96 -6.67
CA GLY A 110 -25.04 14.48 -7.03
C GLY A 110 -25.12 13.68 -8.34
N LYS A 111 -24.02 13.55 -9.09
CA LYS A 111 -23.92 12.71 -10.30
C LYS A 111 -22.98 11.54 -10.07
N ARG A 112 -23.43 10.32 -10.38
CA ARG A 112 -22.62 9.09 -10.29
C ARG A 112 -21.87 8.96 -8.95
N ASP A 113 -22.46 9.43 -7.85
CA ASP A 113 -21.91 9.21 -6.50
C ASP A 113 -21.87 7.71 -6.16
N PHE A 114 -22.80 6.97 -6.77
CA PHE A 114 -22.95 5.54 -6.69
C PHE A 114 -23.35 4.99 -8.06
N VAL A 115 -22.67 3.95 -8.53
CA VAL A 115 -22.93 3.29 -9.82
C VAL A 115 -23.17 1.82 -9.56
N TYR A 116 -24.33 1.31 -9.98
CA TYR A 116 -24.65 -0.11 -9.79
C TYR A 116 -23.95 -0.98 -10.83
N LEU A 117 -23.47 -2.15 -10.40
CA LEU A 117 -23.02 -3.20 -11.31
C LEU A 117 -24.17 -4.20 -11.47
N VAL A 118 -24.77 -4.23 -12.66
CA VAL A 118 -25.94 -5.05 -12.96
C VAL A 118 -25.57 -6.07 -14.01
N ASN A 119 -25.34 -7.31 -13.59
CA ASN A 119 -24.90 -8.40 -14.47
C ASN A 119 -26.00 -8.79 -15.46
N ARG A 120 -25.96 -8.15 -16.64
CA ARG A 120 -26.77 -8.51 -17.81
C ARG A 120 -25.95 -9.29 -18.84
N ILE A 121 -24.62 -9.25 -18.69
CA ILE A 121 -23.65 -9.97 -19.48
C ILE A 121 -22.88 -10.86 -18.51
N ASP A 122 -22.91 -12.17 -18.74
CA ASP A 122 -22.29 -13.17 -17.85
C ASP A 122 -20.78 -13.35 -18.10
N ASP A 123 -20.30 -12.83 -19.23
CA ASP A 123 -18.90 -12.86 -19.68
C ASP A 123 -18.18 -11.53 -19.41
N TYR A 124 -16.87 -11.49 -19.67
CA TYR A 124 -16.05 -10.29 -19.57
C TYR A 124 -16.44 -9.25 -20.61
N VAL A 125 -16.55 -7.99 -20.17
CA VAL A 125 -16.82 -6.82 -21.03
C VAL A 125 -15.57 -5.95 -21.10
N ASP A 126 -15.26 -5.45 -22.31
CA ASP A 126 -14.16 -4.52 -22.51
C ASP A 126 -14.36 -3.28 -21.61
N LEU A 127 -13.31 -2.90 -20.87
CA LEU A 127 -13.42 -1.78 -19.93
C LEU A 127 -13.82 -0.48 -20.63
N GLY A 128 -13.30 -0.23 -21.84
CA GLY A 128 -13.63 0.97 -22.60
C GLY A 128 -15.08 1.00 -23.06
N GLU A 129 -15.64 -0.14 -23.46
CA GLU A 129 -17.08 -0.25 -23.75
C GLU A 129 -17.94 0.01 -22.51
N ALA A 130 -17.56 -0.58 -21.36
CA ALA A 130 -18.26 -0.38 -20.10
C ALA A 130 -18.23 1.10 -19.66
N MET A 131 -17.07 1.75 -19.76
CA MET A 131 -16.91 3.16 -19.41
C MET A 131 -17.61 4.08 -20.41
N ALA A 132 -17.61 3.75 -21.71
CA ALA A 132 -18.40 4.47 -22.72
C ALA A 132 -19.90 4.38 -22.44
N PHE A 133 -20.41 3.20 -22.08
CA PHE A 133 -21.80 3.03 -21.64
C PHE A 133 -22.12 3.90 -20.42
N LEU A 134 -21.25 3.92 -19.42
CA LEU A 134 -21.45 4.73 -18.23
C LEU A 134 -21.43 6.23 -18.53
N ARG A 135 -20.53 6.69 -19.41
CA ARG A 135 -20.39 8.09 -19.82
C ARG A 135 -21.57 8.60 -20.67
N SER A 136 -22.23 7.72 -21.43
CA SER A 136 -23.43 8.07 -22.21
C SER A 136 -24.50 8.77 -21.33
N GLU A 137 -25.12 9.82 -21.87
CA GLU A 137 -26.29 10.49 -21.26
C GLU A 137 -27.60 10.11 -21.96
N ASP A 138 -27.59 9.12 -22.86
CA ASP A 138 -28.81 8.56 -23.46
C ASP A 138 -29.72 8.00 -22.35
N PRO A 139 -31.00 8.40 -22.26
CA PRO A 139 -31.93 7.91 -21.24
C PRO A 139 -32.01 6.38 -21.15
N ARG A 140 -31.83 5.66 -22.26
CA ARG A 140 -31.84 4.17 -22.31
C ARG A 140 -30.69 3.55 -21.50
N THR A 141 -29.58 4.27 -21.39
CA THR A 141 -28.41 3.87 -20.59
C THR A 141 -28.54 4.28 -19.12
N LYS A 142 -29.62 4.97 -18.76
CA LYS A 142 -29.90 5.48 -17.41
C LYS A 142 -31.21 4.97 -16.81
N SER A 143 -31.81 3.95 -17.44
CA SER A 143 -33.03 3.31 -16.99
C SER A 143 -32.78 1.83 -16.72
N LEU A 144 -33.19 1.36 -15.55
CA LEU A 144 -33.15 -0.06 -15.17
C LEU A 144 -34.57 -0.60 -14.99
N GLY A 145 -35.01 -1.47 -15.91
CA GLY A 145 -36.36 -2.03 -15.88
C GLY A 145 -37.43 -0.96 -16.03
N ASN A 146 -38.45 -1.00 -15.17
CA ASN A 146 -39.56 -0.03 -15.15
C ASN A 146 -39.30 1.16 -14.20
N ASN A 147 -38.07 1.31 -13.68
CA ASN A 147 -37.79 2.42 -12.78
C ASN A 147 -37.86 3.76 -13.54
N ARG A 148 -38.62 4.71 -12.99
CA ARG A 148 -38.77 6.06 -13.57
C ARG A 148 -37.61 6.97 -13.22
N ASP A 149 -36.88 6.65 -12.17
CA ASP A 149 -35.74 7.43 -11.71
C ASP A 149 -34.49 7.08 -12.51
N ARG A 150 -33.65 8.09 -12.73
CA ARG A 150 -32.33 7.95 -13.35
C ARG A 150 -31.47 7.03 -12.47
N ILE A 151 -30.99 5.93 -13.05
CA ILE A 151 -30.02 5.03 -12.41
C ILE A 151 -28.74 5.06 -13.24
N ASP A 152 -27.62 5.41 -12.61
CA ASP A 152 -26.30 5.22 -13.20
C ASP A 152 -25.84 3.77 -12.90
N TYR A 153 -25.58 2.98 -13.95
CA TYR A 153 -25.15 1.58 -13.82
C TYR A 153 -24.21 1.17 -14.94
N ILE A 154 -23.51 0.05 -14.74
CA ILE A 154 -22.75 -0.69 -15.76
C ILE A 154 -23.42 -2.07 -15.91
N PRO A 155 -23.66 -2.57 -17.14
CA PRO A 155 -24.36 -3.84 -17.37
C PRO A 155 -23.48 -5.10 -17.16
N ALA A 156 -22.37 -4.98 -16.42
CA ALA A 156 -21.40 -6.05 -16.17
C ALA A 156 -20.63 -5.81 -14.86
N SER A 157 -20.13 -6.88 -14.26
CA SER A 157 -19.19 -6.87 -13.13
C SER A 157 -17.81 -7.42 -13.49
N LYS A 158 -17.67 -8.04 -14.67
CA LYS A 158 -16.44 -8.67 -15.16
C LYS A 158 -15.85 -7.82 -16.27
N PHE A 159 -14.60 -7.42 -16.12
CA PHE A 159 -13.93 -6.49 -17.02
C PHE A 159 -12.67 -7.11 -17.63
N ILE A 160 -12.41 -6.75 -18.88
CA ILE A 160 -11.21 -7.14 -19.62
C ILE A 160 -10.54 -5.90 -20.22
N ILE A 161 -9.20 -5.87 -20.14
CA ILE A 161 -8.34 -4.95 -20.90
C ILE A 161 -7.42 -5.81 -21.77
N PRO A 162 -7.57 -5.79 -23.10
CA PRO A 162 -6.63 -6.44 -24.02
C PRO A 162 -5.22 -5.87 -23.88
N ILE A 163 -4.19 -6.71 -24.00
CA ILE A 163 -2.79 -6.32 -23.83
C ILE A 163 -2.01 -6.53 -25.13
N ASP A 164 -1.35 -5.46 -25.59
CA ASP A 164 -0.27 -5.55 -26.57
C ASP A 164 1.06 -5.66 -25.83
N SER A 165 1.64 -6.87 -25.80
CA SER A 165 2.90 -7.13 -25.13
C SER A 165 4.04 -6.23 -25.63
N SER A 166 4.04 -5.82 -26.91
CA SER A 166 5.08 -4.94 -27.46
C SER A 166 4.99 -3.54 -26.83
N HIS A 167 3.78 -3.01 -26.73
CA HIS A 167 3.50 -1.71 -26.09
C HIS A 167 3.83 -1.71 -24.59
N ILE A 168 3.55 -2.82 -23.90
CA ILE A 168 3.88 -2.98 -22.47
C ILE A 168 5.40 -2.93 -22.22
N ILE A 169 6.18 -3.54 -23.11
CA ILE A 169 7.65 -3.48 -23.04
C ILE A 169 8.16 -2.09 -23.44
N GLU A 170 7.61 -1.48 -24.49
CA GLU A 170 7.98 -0.14 -24.97
C GLU A 170 7.77 0.94 -23.90
N THR A 171 6.65 0.88 -23.17
CA THR A 171 6.34 1.81 -22.06
C THR A 171 7.16 1.54 -20.79
N GLY A 172 7.95 0.46 -20.74
CA GLY A 172 8.67 0.04 -19.53
C GLY A 172 7.72 -0.38 -18.40
N THR A 173 6.52 -0.83 -18.74
CA THR A 173 5.54 -1.38 -17.78
C THR A 173 6.04 -2.69 -17.20
N VAL A 174 6.55 -3.57 -18.06
CA VAL A 174 7.22 -4.81 -17.69
C VAL A 174 8.61 -4.79 -18.32
N ARG A 175 9.61 -5.33 -17.61
CA ARG A 175 10.95 -5.44 -18.21
C ARG A 175 11.00 -6.55 -19.28
N PRO A 176 11.86 -6.42 -20.30
CA PRO A 176 12.00 -7.44 -21.34
C PRO A 176 12.24 -8.86 -20.82
N GLU A 177 12.96 -9.01 -19.70
CA GLU A 177 13.27 -10.33 -19.13
C GLU A 177 12.03 -11.05 -18.57
N LEU A 178 10.96 -10.30 -18.30
CA LEU A 178 9.68 -10.83 -17.80
C LEU A 178 8.61 -10.87 -18.89
N ALA A 179 8.97 -10.65 -20.17
CA ALA A 179 8.01 -10.56 -21.27
C ALA A 179 7.15 -11.83 -21.45
N GLU A 180 7.72 -13.00 -21.17
CA GLU A 180 7.01 -14.29 -21.27
C GLU A 180 5.89 -14.45 -20.23
N LEU A 181 5.91 -13.64 -19.15
CA LEU A 181 4.89 -13.65 -18.11
C LEU A 181 3.72 -12.69 -18.41
N ILE A 182 3.79 -11.93 -19.50
CA ILE A 182 2.74 -10.98 -19.88
C ILE A 182 1.52 -11.76 -20.37
N GLU A 183 0.40 -11.57 -19.67
CA GLU A 183 -0.89 -12.09 -20.06
C GLU A 183 -1.43 -11.33 -21.28
N PRO A 184 -2.14 -12.00 -22.22
CA PRO A 184 -2.73 -11.35 -23.38
C PRO A 184 -3.88 -10.39 -23.02
N ALA A 185 -4.36 -10.43 -21.77
CA ALA A 185 -5.38 -9.53 -21.26
C ALA A 185 -5.43 -9.54 -19.73
N ILE A 186 -5.65 -8.37 -19.13
CA ILE A 186 -6.01 -8.24 -17.71
C ILE A 186 -7.51 -8.51 -17.57
N ARG A 187 -7.86 -9.45 -16.69
CA ARG A 187 -9.23 -9.88 -16.41
C ARG A 187 -9.49 -9.88 -14.92
N TRP A 188 -10.54 -9.18 -14.48
CA TRP A 188 -10.96 -9.13 -13.08
C TRP A 188 -12.49 -9.01 -12.97
N GLU A 189 -12.99 -9.32 -11.78
CA GLU A 189 -14.41 -9.19 -11.43
C GLU A 189 -14.56 -8.33 -10.18
N ILE A 190 -15.42 -7.33 -10.23
CA ILE A 190 -15.81 -6.58 -9.04
C ILE A 190 -17.00 -7.31 -8.40
N THR A 191 -16.81 -7.84 -7.19
CA THR A 191 -17.82 -8.67 -6.50
C THR A 191 -18.91 -7.86 -5.81
N SER A 192 -18.68 -6.57 -5.58
CA SER A 192 -19.69 -5.65 -5.07
C SER A 192 -20.79 -5.42 -6.11
N SER A 193 -22.04 -5.24 -5.67
CA SER A 193 -23.17 -4.88 -6.55
C SER A 193 -23.12 -3.42 -7.02
N SER A 194 -22.09 -2.68 -6.63
CA SER A 194 -21.95 -1.24 -6.90
C SER A 194 -20.53 -0.76 -6.65
N ILE A 195 -20.21 0.36 -7.29
CA ILE A 195 -18.98 1.12 -7.06
C ILE A 195 -19.31 2.57 -6.73
N ARG A 196 -18.45 3.20 -5.93
CA ARG A 196 -18.49 4.63 -5.62
C ARG A 196 -17.75 5.42 -6.68
N LYS A 197 -17.93 6.74 -6.64
CA LYS A 197 -17.29 7.66 -7.59
C LYS A 197 -15.77 7.53 -7.66
N ASN A 198 -15.09 7.34 -6.53
CA ASN A 198 -13.64 7.14 -6.51
C ASN A 198 -13.21 5.90 -7.30
N GLU A 199 -13.87 4.76 -7.08
CA GLU A 199 -13.63 3.52 -7.83
C GLU A 199 -13.95 3.69 -9.33
N MET A 200 -15.07 4.37 -9.64
CA MET A 200 -15.42 4.73 -11.01
C MET A 200 -14.33 5.57 -11.69
N MET A 201 -13.73 6.55 -11.00
CA MET A 201 -12.64 7.36 -11.55
C MET A 201 -11.36 6.54 -11.75
N VAL A 202 -11.09 5.52 -10.91
CA VAL A 202 -9.97 4.61 -11.16
C VAL A 202 -10.22 3.80 -12.43
N LEU A 203 -11.44 3.28 -12.64
CA LEU A 203 -11.80 2.60 -13.89
C LEU A 203 -11.66 3.52 -15.13
N ASP A 204 -12.09 4.78 -15.02
CA ASP A 204 -11.91 5.77 -16.09
C ASP A 204 -10.43 6.05 -16.39
N LEU A 205 -9.58 6.11 -15.37
CA LEU A 205 -8.13 6.22 -15.57
C LEU A 205 -7.55 4.98 -16.26
N LEU A 206 -7.92 3.77 -15.83
CA LEU A 206 -7.39 2.55 -16.43
C LEU A 206 -7.78 2.42 -17.90
N ASP A 207 -8.99 2.85 -18.27
CA ASP A 207 -9.49 2.94 -19.65
C ASP A 207 -8.66 3.92 -20.51
N ASN A 208 -8.24 5.05 -19.96
CA ASN A 208 -7.68 6.16 -20.76
C ASN A 208 -6.16 6.33 -20.65
N ASN A 209 -5.51 5.64 -19.70
CA ASN A 209 -4.08 5.79 -19.46
C ASN A 209 -3.20 5.12 -20.53
N ASN A 210 -3.72 4.11 -21.25
CA ASN A 210 -2.99 3.36 -22.29
C ASN A 210 -1.55 2.97 -21.91
N TRP A 211 -1.32 2.62 -20.64
CA TRP A 211 0.00 2.29 -20.08
C TRP A 211 1.07 3.40 -20.18
N GLU A 212 0.70 4.63 -20.54
CA GLU A 212 1.64 5.76 -20.65
C GLU A 212 2.17 6.21 -19.29
N ARG A 213 1.32 6.15 -18.25
CA ARG A 213 1.74 6.43 -16.88
C ARG A 213 1.68 5.17 -16.03
N PRO A 214 2.78 4.80 -15.34
CA PRO A 214 2.75 3.69 -14.40
C PRO A 214 1.73 3.93 -13.27
N VAL A 215 0.88 2.95 -12.98
CA VAL A 215 -0.15 3.04 -11.92
C VAL A 215 0.28 2.21 -10.72
N TYR A 216 0.28 2.82 -9.54
CA TYR A 216 0.68 2.20 -8.29
C TYR A 216 -0.38 2.35 -7.20
N TYR A 217 -0.42 1.39 -6.29
CA TYR A 217 -1.10 1.48 -5.00
C TYR A 217 -0.06 1.43 -3.89
N ALA A 218 -0.12 2.37 -2.94
CA ALA A 218 0.67 2.26 -1.71
C ALA A 218 0.29 0.96 -0.97
N VAL A 219 1.27 0.31 -0.32
CA VAL A 219 1.03 -0.96 0.41
C VAL A 219 0.05 -0.80 1.58
N THR A 220 -0.18 0.44 2.02
CA THR A 220 -1.14 0.84 3.07
C THR A 220 -2.56 1.03 2.58
N VAL A 221 -2.82 1.04 1.27
CA VAL A 221 -4.18 1.14 0.75
C VAL A 221 -4.94 -0.12 1.12
N SER A 222 -6.15 0.05 1.66
CA SER A 222 -7.01 -1.07 2.07
C SER A 222 -7.44 -1.94 0.89
N ARG A 223 -7.54 -3.25 1.12
CA ARG A 223 -7.80 -4.26 0.07
C ARG A 223 -9.13 -4.06 -0.66
N ASP A 224 -10.13 -3.51 0.00
CA ASP A 224 -11.44 -3.20 -0.59
C ASP A 224 -11.36 -2.17 -1.72
N LEU A 225 -10.30 -1.35 -1.76
CA LEU A 225 -10.09 -0.33 -2.79
C LEU A 225 -9.23 -0.80 -3.97
N TYR A 226 -8.77 -2.06 -3.97
CA TYR A 226 -8.04 -2.62 -5.10
C TYR A 226 -8.95 -3.05 -6.25
N MET A 227 -10.28 -3.08 -6.04
CA MET A 227 -11.26 -3.51 -7.05
C MET A 227 -10.95 -4.89 -7.64
N ASN A 228 -10.37 -5.81 -6.85
CA ASN A 228 -9.91 -7.14 -7.27
C ASN A 228 -8.74 -7.16 -8.28
N LEU A 229 -7.95 -6.10 -8.35
CA LEU A 229 -6.74 -6.06 -9.20
C LEU A 229 -5.48 -6.64 -8.53
N GLN A 230 -5.56 -7.10 -7.27
CA GLN A 230 -4.38 -7.52 -6.50
C GLN A 230 -3.56 -8.65 -7.15
N ASP A 231 -4.16 -9.50 -7.98
CA ASP A 231 -3.43 -10.57 -8.67
C ASP A 231 -2.57 -10.04 -9.84
N TYR A 232 -2.75 -8.77 -10.22
CA TYR A 232 -1.93 -8.05 -11.20
C TYR A 232 -1.00 -7.03 -10.53
N PHE A 233 -0.86 -7.11 -9.21
CA PHE A 233 0.10 -6.28 -8.48
C PHE A 233 1.50 -6.86 -8.61
N GLN A 234 2.49 -5.98 -8.68
CA GLN A 234 3.89 -6.33 -8.55
C GLN A 234 4.51 -5.43 -7.48
N LEU A 235 5.03 -6.03 -6.40
CA LEU A 235 5.65 -5.29 -5.30
C LEU A 235 6.99 -4.71 -5.74
N GLN A 236 7.15 -3.39 -5.62
CA GLN A 236 8.34 -2.65 -6.04
C GLN A 236 8.90 -1.73 -4.92
N GLY A 237 8.61 -2.02 -3.66
CA GLY A 237 9.08 -1.26 -2.50
C GLY A 237 7.94 -1.10 -1.51
N LEU A 238 7.51 0.12 -1.26
CA LEU A 238 6.28 0.44 -0.52
C LEU A 238 5.08 0.68 -1.44
N ALA A 239 5.19 0.27 -2.70
CA ALA A 239 4.13 0.41 -3.68
C ALA A 239 3.97 -0.87 -4.51
N TYR A 240 2.73 -1.19 -4.83
CA TYR A 240 2.33 -2.22 -5.79
C TYR A 240 2.10 -1.57 -7.15
N ARG A 241 2.88 -1.94 -8.17
CA ARG A 241 2.63 -1.55 -9.55
C ARG A 241 1.55 -2.44 -10.15
N VAL A 242 0.60 -1.86 -10.88
CA VAL A 242 -0.32 -2.65 -11.72
C VAL A 242 0.41 -3.02 -13.01
N VAL A 243 0.53 -4.32 -13.28
CA VAL A 243 1.19 -4.88 -14.48
C VAL A 243 0.39 -6.04 -15.05
N PRO A 244 0.46 -6.33 -16.36
CA PRO A 244 -0.24 -7.46 -16.97
C PRO A 244 0.45 -8.81 -16.72
N ILE A 245 0.97 -9.03 -15.51
CA ILE A 245 1.50 -10.31 -15.05
C ILE A 245 0.56 -10.80 -13.96
N LYS A 246 -0.06 -11.96 -14.18
CA LYS A 246 -0.98 -12.53 -13.21
C LYS A 246 -0.25 -13.45 -12.24
N HIS A 247 -0.37 -13.16 -10.95
CA HIS A 247 0.10 -14.03 -9.88
C HIS A 247 -0.96 -14.12 -8.79
N THR A 248 -1.49 -15.32 -8.58
CA THR A 248 -2.52 -15.57 -7.57
C THR A 248 -1.96 -15.26 -6.19
N SER A 249 -2.67 -14.42 -5.43
CA SER A 249 -2.28 -14.08 -4.06
C SER A 249 -2.29 -15.32 -3.15
N VAL A 250 -1.16 -15.65 -2.52
CA VAL A 250 -1.00 -16.84 -1.65
C VAL A 250 -0.66 -16.38 -0.22
N GLN A 251 -1.30 -16.98 0.79
CA GLN A 251 -1.00 -16.74 2.21
C GLN A 251 -0.97 -15.24 2.59
N GLY A 252 -1.88 -14.45 2.01
CA GLY A 252 -1.96 -13.00 2.27
C GLY A 252 -0.93 -12.15 1.53
N GLN A 253 0.03 -12.74 0.82
CA GLN A 253 0.94 -12.02 -0.06
C GLN A 253 0.25 -11.69 -1.39
N LEU A 254 0.27 -10.41 -1.74
CA LEU A 254 -0.46 -9.89 -2.90
C LEU A 254 0.43 -9.84 -4.14
N GLY A 255 -0.09 -10.37 -5.25
CA GLY A 255 0.55 -10.29 -6.55
C GLY A 255 1.96 -10.90 -6.60
N SER A 256 2.74 -10.45 -7.58
CA SER A 256 4.12 -10.86 -7.83
C SER A 256 5.14 -9.93 -7.15
N VAL A 257 6.42 -10.31 -7.21
CA VAL A 257 7.55 -9.50 -6.76
C VAL A 257 8.50 -9.29 -7.93
N ASP A 258 8.99 -8.07 -8.10
CA ASP A 258 10.12 -7.79 -8.97
C ASP A 258 11.39 -7.71 -8.13
N ILE A 259 12.19 -8.80 -8.09
CA ILE A 259 13.35 -8.90 -7.20
C ILE A 259 14.32 -7.73 -7.39
N ASP A 260 14.68 -7.40 -8.62
CA ASP A 260 15.74 -6.42 -8.88
C ASP A 260 15.32 -5.01 -8.47
N ILE A 261 14.08 -4.61 -8.80
CA ILE A 261 13.54 -3.31 -8.40
C ILE A 261 13.33 -3.27 -6.90
N LEU A 262 12.73 -4.32 -6.32
CA LEU A 262 12.46 -4.38 -4.89
C LEU A 262 13.75 -4.33 -4.07
N PHE A 263 14.77 -5.11 -4.46
CA PHE A 263 16.08 -5.13 -3.84
C PHE A 263 16.75 -3.75 -3.92
N ASP A 264 16.82 -3.15 -5.11
CA ASP A 264 17.47 -1.85 -5.27
C ASP A 264 16.78 -0.76 -4.44
N ASN A 265 15.45 -0.76 -4.42
CA ASN A 265 14.68 0.19 -3.63
C ASN A 265 14.94 -0.01 -2.13
N MET A 266 14.75 -1.24 -1.61
CA MET A 266 14.82 -1.50 -0.17
C MET A 266 16.25 -1.46 0.40
N VAL A 267 17.23 -1.94 -0.36
CA VAL A 267 18.61 -2.07 0.11
C VAL A 267 19.42 -0.81 -0.18
N ASN A 268 19.31 -0.24 -1.39
CA ASN A 268 20.22 0.82 -1.84
C ASN A 268 19.62 2.22 -1.74
N LYS A 269 18.31 2.39 -1.97
CA LYS A 269 17.69 3.73 -2.11
C LYS A 269 16.92 4.20 -0.89
N PHE A 270 16.34 3.28 -0.12
CA PHE A 270 15.48 3.65 0.99
C PHE A 270 16.24 4.36 2.12
N ARG A 271 15.55 5.33 2.71
CA ARG A 271 15.98 6.11 3.87
C ARG A 271 15.23 5.66 5.11
N TRP A 272 15.88 5.73 6.27
CA TRP A 272 15.38 5.11 7.50
C TRP A 272 15.16 6.12 8.64
N GLY A 273 15.36 7.42 8.42
CA GLY A 273 14.91 8.47 9.34
C GLY A 273 15.30 8.30 10.81
N GLY A 274 16.46 7.69 11.07
CA GLY A 274 16.97 7.46 12.42
C GLY A 274 16.42 6.24 13.17
N ILE A 275 15.70 5.31 12.51
CA ILE A 275 15.10 4.13 13.18
C ILE A 275 16.11 3.33 14.02
N SER A 276 17.32 3.15 13.53
CA SER A 276 18.35 2.36 14.21
C SER A 276 19.05 3.11 15.36
N ASP A 277 18.78 4.41 15.55
CA ASP A 277 19.35 5.21 16.62
C ASP A 277 18.46 5.10 17.89
N PRO A 278 18.97 4.50 18.99
CA PRO A 278 18.17 4.31 20.20
C PRO A 278 17.78 5.61 20.91
N SER A 279 18.39 6.76 20.56
CA SER A 279 18.00 8.07 21.09
C SER A 279 16.77 8.66 20.38
N VAL A 280 16.40 8.14 19.22
CA VAL A 280 15.24 8.62 18.46
C VAL A 280 13.97 7.99 19.02
N TYR A 281 13.04 8.83 19.49
CA TYR A 281 11.75 8.35 19.97
C TYR A 281 10.87 7.81 18.83
N LEU A 282 10.58 6.51 18.89
CA LEU A 282 9.65 5.83 17.98
C LEU A 282 8.32 5.56 18.68
N ASP A 283 7.27 6.23 18.24
CA ASP A 283 5.92 5.96 18.72
C ASP A 283 5.31 4.68 18.12
N GLU A 284 4.16 4.30 18.66
CA GLU A 284 3.41 3.13 18.23
C GLU A 284 3.08 3.14 16.73
N ASN A 285 2.78 4.30 16.13
CA ASN A 285 2.42 4.39 14.72
C ASN A 285 3.63 4.08 13.83
N ILE A 286 4.81 4.63 14.15
CA ILE A 286 6.04 4.30 13.42
C ILE A 286 6.33 2.81 13.56
N LYS A 287 6.26 2.27 14.79
CA LYS A 287 6.51 0.84 15.04
C LYS A 287 5.57 -0.05 14.22
N ARG A 288 4.28 0.30 14.13
CA ARG A 288 3.31 -0.39 13.27
C ARG A 288 3.65 -0.28 11.78
N MET A 289 4.19 0.86 11.32
CA MET A 289 4.60 1.00 9.92
C MET A 289 5.83 0.15 9.56
N LEU A 290 6.74 -0.09 10.50
CA LEU A 290 7.93 -0.92 10.30
C LEU A 290 7.60 -2.37 9.92
N ILE A 291 6.42 -2.84 10.33
CA ILE A 291 5.88 -4.15 9.95
C ILE A 291 5.84 -4.33 8.43
N ASN A 292 5.43 -3.30 7.68
CA ASN A 292 5.35 -3.38 6.22
C ASN A 292 6.74 -3.56 5.58
N PHE A 293 7.76 -2.89 6.12
CA PHE A 293 9.14 -3.03 5.63
C PHE A 293 9.69 -4.42 5.93
N ARG A 294 9.49 -4.92 7.15
CA ARG A 294 9.92 -6.26 7.57
C ARG A 294 9.26 -7.34 6.72
N ASN A 295 7.95 -7.24 6.50
CA ASN A 295 7.22 -8.12 5.58
C ASN A 295 7.82 -8.10 4.17
N ASN A 296 8.10 -6.91 3.62
CA ASN A 296 8.64 -6.78 2.26
C ASN A 296 10.07 -7.33 2.14
N PHE A 297 10.91 -7.22 3.17
CA PHE A 297 12.23 -7.86 3.22
C PHE A 297 12.11 -9.38 3.26
N GLY A 298 11.21 -9.92 4.10
CA GLY A 298 10.94 -11.35 4.15
C GLY A 298 10.47 -11.91 2.81
N ARG A 299 9.54 -11.20 2.13
CA ARG A 299 9.10 -11.54 0.77
C ARG A 299 10.25 -11.53 -0.24
N LEU A 300 11.07 -10.48 -0.22
CA LEU A 300 12.22 -10.35 -1.11
C LEU A 300 13.20 -11.52 -0.92
N ALA A 301 13.56 -11.83 0.32
CA ALA A 301 14.47 -12.92 0.63
C ALA A 301 13.90 -14.28 0.20
N SER A 302 12.62 -14.54 0.49
CA SER A 302 11.95 -15.77 0.07
C SER A 302 11.95 -15.96 -1.44
N GLU A 303 11.66 -14.90 -2.21
CA GLU A 303 11.65 -14.94 -3.67
C GLU A 303 13.06 -15.11 -4.25
N CYS A 304 14.07 -14.42 -3.71
CA CYS A 304 15.48 -14.66 -4.04
C CYS A 304 15.88 -16.12 -3.83
N LEU A 305 15.48 -16.73 -2.70
CA LEU A 305 15.78 -18.12 -2.39
C LEU A 305 15.05 -19.12 -3.30
N VAL A 306 13.84 -18.81 -3.75
CA VAL A 306 13.12 -19.62 -4.76
C VAL A 306 13.88 -19.63 -6.09
N GLN A 307 14.47 -18.50 -6.47
CA GLN A 307 15.30 -18.39 -7.68
C GLN A 307 16.75 -18.88 -7.49
N GLY A 308 17.12 -19.29 -6.27
CA GLY A 308 18.47 -19.75 -5.94
C GLY A 308 19.51 -18.65 -5.73
N ASP A 309 19.10 -17.37 -5.70
CA ASP A 309 19.99 -16.23 -5.42
C ASP A 309 20.18 -16.05 -3.90
N THR A 310 21.00 -16.92 -3.33
CA THR A 310 21.32 -16.90 -1.89
C THR A 310 22.09 -15.65 -1.47
N VAL A 311 22.82 -15.01 -2.40
CA VAL A 311 23.62 -13.82 -2.12
C VAL A 311 22.70 -12.61 -1.91
N LYS A 312 21.77 -12.33 -2.83
CA LYS A 312 20.80 -11.25 -2.64
C LYS A 312 19.89 -11.51 -1.44
N ALA A 313 19.47 -12.76 -1.23
CA ALA A 313 18.66 -13.12 -0.06
C ALA A 313 19.36 -12.74 1.25
N LYS A 314 20.62 -13.13 1.42
CA LYS A 314 21.40 -12.81 2.63
C LYS A 314 21.56 -11.30 2.82
N VAL A 315 21.91 -10.56 1.76
CA VAL A 315 22.06 -9.10 1.84
C VAL A 315 20.75 -8.42 2.24
N ALA A 316 19.62 -8.85 1.70
CA ALA A 316 18.31 -8.30 2.04
C ALA A 316 17.94 -8.54 3.52
N LEU A 317 18.17 -9.76 4.03
CA LEU A 317 17.89 -10.10 5.43
C LEU A 317 18.80 -9.33 6.39
N ASP A 318 20.10 -9.32 6.12
CA ASP A 318 21.07 -8.62 6.98
C ASP A 318 20.78 -7.11 7.00
N ARG A 319 20.37 -6.54 5.86
CA ARG A 319 19.92 -5.14 5.78
C ARG A 319 18.66 -4.89 6.60
N CYS A 320 17.69 -5.81 6.58
CA CYS A 320 16.48 -5.69 7.39
C CYS A 320 16.82 -5.59 8.89
N MET A 321 17.71 -6.47 9.36
CA MET A 321 18.10 -6.51 10.77
C MET A 321 18.97 -5.31 11.19
N GLU A 322 19.74 -4.75 10.26
CA GLU A 322 20.51 -3.51 10.49
C GLU A 322 19.61 -2.29 10.66
N VAL A 323 18.61 -2.12 9.78
CA VAL A 323 17.80 -0.89 9.71
C VAL A 323 16.54 -0.93 10.57
N ILE A 324 16.07 -2.12 10.92
CA ILE A 324 14.93 -2.35 11.83
C ILE A 324 15.38 -3.30 12.93
N PRO A 325 16.30 -2.86 13.80
CA PRO A 325 16.76 -3.70 14.89
C PRO A 325 15.62 -3.94 15.89
N ARG A 326 15.77 -4.99 16.70
CA ARG A 326 14.83 -5.37 17.75
C ARG A 326 14.45 -4.20 18.65
N GLU A 327 15.44 -3.41 19.05
CA GLU A 327 15.28 -2.29 19.99
C GLU A 327 14.36 -1.21 19.41
N ALA A 328 14.37 -1.05 18.08
CA ALA A 328 13.50 -0.12 17.38
C ALA A 328 12.08 -0.67 17.23
N ALA A 329 11.95 -1.93 16.80
CA ALA A 329 10.67 -2.62 16.66
C ALA A 329 10.79 -4.08 17.15
N PRO A 330 10.08 -4.45 18.22
CA PRO A 330 10.05 -5.84 18.70
C PRO A 330 9.66 -6.82 17.59
N PHE A 331 10.09 -8.07 17.73
CA PHE A 331 9.71 -9.12 16.80
C PHE A 331 8.22 -9.40 16.86
N ASP A 332 7.65 -9.69 15.70
CA ASP A 332 6.24 -9.97 15.49
C ASP A 332 6.10 -11.14 14.49
N TYR A 333 4.87 -11.48 14.12
CA TYR A 333 4.56 -12.56 13.17
C TYR A 333 5.36 -12.47 11.86
N PHE A 334 5.67 -11.27 11.36
CA PHE A 334 6.40 -11.08 10.11
C PHE A 334 7.91 -11.36 10.21
N MET A 335 8.40 -11.74 11.39
CA MET A 335 9.74 -12.32 11.53
C MET A 335 9.79 -13.78 11.07
N ILE A 336 8.68 -14.51 11.00
CA ILE A 336 8.69 -15.94 10.60
C ILE A 336 9.34 -16.14 9.23
N PRO A 337 8.94 -15.43 8.14
CA PRO A 337 9.58 -15.60 6.84
C PRO A 337 11.08 -15.21 6.84
N ILE A 338 11.48 -14.27 7.70
CA ILE A 338 12.88 -13.86 7.85
C ILE A 338 13.69 -14.98 8.52
N ILE A 339 13.17 -15.57 9.59
CA ILE A 339 13.78 -16.68 10.33
C ILE A 339 13.91 -17.90 9.41
N GLU A 340 12.84 -18.27 8.70
CA GLU A 340 12.86 -19.37 7.72
C GLU A 340 13.91 -19.15 6.63
N ALA A 341 14.01 -17.92 6.12
CA ALA A 341 15.00 -17.58 5.11
C ALA A 341 16.44 -17.72 5.63
N TYR A 342 16.71 -17.33 6.89
CA TYR A 342 18.01 -17.59 7.52
C TYR A 342 18.32 -19.09 7.68
N TYR A 343 17.34 -19.92 8.06
CA TYR A 343 17.52 -21.38 8.07
C TYR A 343 17.85 -21.92 6.67
N ARG A 344 17.16 -21.45 5.63
CA ARG A 344 17.40 -21.87 4.23
C ARG A 344 18.78 -21.45 3.72
N LEU A 345 19.36 -20.39 4.27
CA LEU A 345 20.74 -19.96 4.01
C LEU A 345 21.80 -20.75 4.80
N GLY A 346 21.39 -21.60 5.74
CA GLY A 346 22.29 -22.34 6.63
C GLY A 346 22.77 -21.55 7.86
N GLU A 347 22.20 -20.37 8.11
CA GLU A 347 22.52 -19.49 9.26
C GLU A 347 21.76 -19.96 10.52
N THR A 348 21.86 -21.26 10.82
CA THR A 348 21.02 -21.96 11.82
C THR A 348 21.15 -21.39 13.23
N GLU A 349 22.36 -21.05 13.68
CA GLU A 349 22.58 -20.49 15.02
C GLU A 349 21.90 -19.12 15.17
N LEU A 350 22.01 -18.27 14.15
CA LEU A 350 21.37 -16.96 14.12
C LEU A 350 19.84 -17.10 14.06
N ALA A 351 19.33 -17.96 13.19
CA ALA A 351 17.91 -18.24 13.07
C ALA A 351 17.31 -18.78 14.38
N ASN A 352 18.00 -19.69 15.07
CA ASN A 352 17.60 -20.19 16.39
C ASN A 352 17.51 -19.05 17.42
N SER A 353 18.46 -18.10 17.38
CA SER A 353 18.46 -16.95 18.30
C SER A 353 17.23 -16.06 18.09
N PHE A 354 16.87 -15.78 16.83
CA PHE A 354 15.69 -14.99 16.50
C PHE A 354 14.38 -15.74 16.79
N LEU A 355 14.35 -17.06 16.58
CA LEU A 355 13.20 -17.89 16.91
C LEU A 355 12.95 -17.94 18.42
N SER A 356 14.00 -18.13 19.22
CA SER A 356 13.88 -18.10 20.69
C SER A 356 13.33 -16.76 21.15
N GLU A 357 13.83 -15.67 20.60
CA GLU A 357 13.35 -14.32 20.91
C GLU A 357 11.87 -14.10 20.55
N LEU A 358 11.46 -14.51 19.35
CA LEU A 358 10.06 -14.40 18.93
C LEU A 358 9.15 -15.23 19.84
N SER A 359 9.60 -16.43 20.22
CA SER A 359 8.90 -17.32 21.16
C SER A 359 8.74 -16.66 22.53
N ASP A 360 9.81 -16.07 23.08
CA ASP A 360 9.80 -15.42 24.39
C ASP A 360 8.78 -14.25 24.41
N ILE A 361 8.84 -13.37 23.40
CA ILE A 361 7.91 -12.23 23.26
C ILE A 361 6.47 -12.73 23.13
N THR A 362 6.25 -13.77 22.33
CA THR A 362 4.91 -14.31 22.08
C THR A 362 4.32 -14.97 23.34
N GLU A 363 5.15 -15.68 24.11
CA GLU A 363 4.75 -16.28 25.39
C GLU A 363 4.44 -15.20 26.43
N GLU A 364 5.27 -14.17 26.55
CA GLU A 364 5.05 -13.04 27.46
C GLU A 364 3.75 -12.31 27.14
N ASP A 365 3.50 -12.00 25.86
CA ASP A 365 2.26 -11.37 25.39
C ASP A 365 1.04 -12.24 25.72
N LEU A 366 1.09 -13.54 25.45
CA LEU A 366 -0.01 -14.46 25.77
C LEU A 366 -0.28 -14.52 27.27
N ARG A 367 0.77 -14.64 28.10
CA ARG A 367 0.66 -14.63 29.57
C ARG A 367 0.04 -13.33 30.07
N TYR A 368 0.44 -12.20 29.48
CA TYR A 368 -0.12 -10.90 29.80
C TYR A 368 -1.61 -10.82 29.42
N PHE A 369 -1.98 -11.19 28.19
CA PHE A 369 -3.36 -11.12 27.73
C PHE A 369 -4.32 -12.01 28.54
N ILE A 370 -3.89 -13.22 28.94
CA ILE A 370 -4.72 -14.12 29.75
C ILE A 370 -4.78 -13.74 31.24
N SER A 371 -3.93 -12.82 31.70
CA SER A 371 -3.94 -12.35 33.09
C SER A 371 -5.13 -11.43 33.40
N PHE A 372 -5.76 -10.85 32.37
CA PHE A 372 -6.88 -9.94 32.51
C PHE A 372 -8.19 -10.66 32.88
N ASP A 373 -9.10 -9.92 33.52
CA ASP A 373 -10.45 -10.42 33.77
C ASP A 373 -11.20 -10.74 32.46
N ARG A 374 -12.31 -11.48 32.57
CA ARG A 374 -13.07 -11.93 31.39
C ARG A 374 -13.52 -10.78 30.47
N LYS A 375 -13.79 -9.59 31.03
CA LYS A 375 -14.32 -8.45 30.26
C LYS A 375 -13.21 -7.80 29.41
N HIS A 376 -12.04 -7.58 29.99
CA HIS A 376 -10.90 -6.99 29.28
C HIS A 376 -10.24 -8.02 28.35
N ASN A 377 -10.21 -9.29 28.75
CA ASN A 377 -9.66 -10.37 27.93
C ASN A 377 -10.39 -10.54 26.58
N ALA A 378 -11.71 -10.29 26.53
CA ALA A 378 -12.49 -10.34 25.29
C ALA A 378 -12.13 -9.21 24.29
N LEU A 379 -11.57 -8.09 24.76
CA LEU A 379 -11.12 -7.01 23.89
C LEU A 379 -9.80 -7.34 23.17
N LEU A 380 -9.08 -8.37 23.65
CA LEU A 380 -7.77 -8.80 23.16
C LEU A 380 -7.86 -10.09 22.32
N ASP A 381 -9.06 -10.46 21.86
CA ASP A 381 -9.26 -11.71 21.11
C ASP A 381 -8.44 -11.75 19.81
N TYR A 382 -8.37 -10.64 19.09
CA TYR A 382 -7.57 -10.53 17.88
C TYR A 382 -6.07 -10.68 18.15
N ASP A 383 -5.55 -9.95 19.14
CA ASP A 383 -4.13 -10.01 19.50
C ASP A 383 -3.73 -11.41 19.98
N LYS A 384 -4.58 -12.05 20.80
CA LYS A 384 -4.38 -13.45 21.21
C LYS A 384 -4.39 -14.40 20.00
N GLN A 385 -5.29 -14.22 19.05
CA GLN A 385 -5.33 -15.07 17.85
C GLN A 385 -4.05 -14.95 17.03
N ILE A 386 -3.52 -13.73 16.86
CA ILE A 386 -2.23 -13.54 16.19
C ILE A 386 -1.13 -14.27 16.94
N ARG A 387 -1.00 -14.06 18.25
CA ARG A 387 0.08 -14.71 19.04
C ARG A 387 -0.04 -16.23 19.09
N MET A 388 -1.26 -16.76 19.19
CA MET A 388 -1.50 -18.20 19.11
C MET A 388 -1.15 -18.75 17.72
N HIS A 389 -1.43 -18.00 16.65
CA HIS A 389 -1.02 -18.39 15.30
C HIS A 389 0.49 -18.35 15.15
N THR A 390 1.16 -17.31 15.67
CA THR A 390 2.64 -17.23 15.70
C THR A 390 3.28 -18.42 16.42
N MET A 391 2.67 -18.93 17.51
CA MET A 391 3.18 -20.14 18.20
C MET A 391 2.92 -21.45 17.45
N GLN A 392 1.98 -21.46 16.51
CA GLN A 392 1.60 -22.67 15.76
C GLN A 392 2.50 -22.91 14.54
N GLU A 393 2.91 -21.83 13.89
CA GLU A 393 3.93 -21.83 12.84
C GLU A 393 5.31 -22.12 13.44
#